data_AF-A0A2V6PNS1-F1
#
_entry.id   AF-A0A2V6PNS1-F1
#
_cell.length_a   1.000
_cell.length_b   1.000
_cell.length_c   1.000
_cell.angle_alpha   90.00
_cell.angle_beta   90.00
_cell.angle_gamma   90.00
#
_symmetry.space_group_name_H-M   'P 1'
#
loop_
_entity.id
_entity.type
_entity.pdbx_description
1 polymer ?
#
loop_
_entity_poly.entity_id
_entity_poly.type
_entity_poly.pdbx_seq_one_letter_code
_entity_poly.pdbx_strand_id
1 'polypeptide(L)'
;MAGSNGVAALRRARRATTSTFEPTLSKEHDAESADGWWNLDREILAAMGNRPASPATIASRLGLSESAITSLLSMLVAEGKIRISAVQRAEIADE
;
A
#
# COMPACT_ATOMS: atom_id res chain seq x y z
N MET A 1 35.47 22.20 60.71
CA MET A 1 34.52 21.20 60.17
C MET A 1 35.28 20.30 59.22
N ALA A 2 35.06 18.99 59.37
CA ALA A 2 35.78 17.89 58.75
C ALA A 2 35.55 17.76 57.24
N GLY A 3 36.43 17.05 56.54
CA GLY A 3 36.03 16.33 55.31
C GLY A 3 37.09 16.18 54.21
N SER A 4 38.06 15.31 54.44
CA SER A 4 38.55 14.25 53.53
C SER A 4 38.91 14.52 52.05
N ASN A 5 40.16 14.14 51.75
CA ASN A 5 40.72 13.71 50.47
C ASN A 5 39.84 12.72 49.68
N GLY A 6 40.00 12.70 48.34
CA GLY A 6 39.38 11.67 47.51
C GLY A 6 39.87 11.65 46.04
N VAL A 7 41.06 11.08 45.86
CA VAL A 7 41.52 10.19 44.76
C VAL A 7 41.14 10.43 43.28
N ALA A 8 42.21 10.40 42.48
CA ALA A 8 42.23 10.25 41.04
C ALA A 8 41.40 9.06 40.53
N ALA A 9 40.67 9.28 39.44
CA ALA A 9 40.13 8.22 38.61
C ALA A 9 40.65 8.34 37.17
N LEU A 10 41.28 7.25 36.77
CA LEU A 10 42.05 7.02 35.56
C LEU A 10 41.15 6.84 34.32
N ARG A 11 41.62 7.38 33.20
CA ARG A 11 41.73 6.76 31.86
C ARG A 11 40.60 5.84 31.35
N ARG A 12 40.06 6.31 30.20
CA ARG A 12 39.96 5.61 28.89
C ARG A 12 38.67 4.85 28.59
N ALA A 13 37.83 5.47 27.74
CA ALA A 13 37.04 4.77 26.73
C ALA A 13 36.86 5.72 25.54
N ARG A 14 37.55 5.47 24.42
CA ARG A 14 37.18 4.63 23.25
C ARG A 14 36.62 5.52 22.13
N ARG A 15 37.37 5.50 21.02
CA ARG A 15 37.11 6.16 19.74
C ARG A 15 35.99 5.40 19.01
N ALA A 16 35.03 6.10 18.43
CA ALA A 16 34.31 5.65 17.25
C ALA A 16 33.84 6.90 16.50
N THR A 17 34.62 7.30 15.49
CA THR A 17 34.20 8.26 14.48
C THR A 17 33.07 7.61 13.70
N THR A 18 31.83 7.98 13.97
CA THR A 18 30.69 7.64 13.11
C THR A 18 30.93 8.37 11.80
N SER A 19 31.36 7.61 10.79
CA SER A 19 31.49 8.07 9.41
C SER A 19 30.11 8.54 8.96
N THR A 20 29.92 9.86 8.87
CA THR A 20 28.75 10.47 8.26
C THR A 20 28.65 9.94 6.84
N PHE A 21 27.70 9.03 6.61
CA PHE A 21 27.29 8.64 5.28
C PHE A 21 26.25 9.68 4.88
N GLU A 22 26.67 10.73 4.19
CA GLU A 22 25.74 11.64 3.51
C GLU A 22 25.17 10.85 2.33
N PRO A 23 23.87 10.47 2.34
CA PRO A 23 23.26 9.97 1.14
C PRO A 23 23.13 11.18 0.21
N THR A 24 23.97 11.23 -0.82
CA THR A 24 23.73 12.11 -1.97
C THR A 24 22.44 11.63 -2.62
N LEU A 25 21.32 12.18 -2.16
CA LEU A 25 20.00 12.10 -2.78
C LEU A 25 20.12 12.76 -4.15
N SER A 26 20.55 11.96 -5.12
CA SER A 26 20.36 12.25 -6.53
C SER A 26 18.85 12.35 -6.74
N LYS A 27 18.41 13.60 -6.77
CA LYS A 27 17.08 14.01 -7.17
C LYS A 27 16.90 13.60 -8.64
N GLU A 28 15.67 13.21 -8.96
CA GLU A 28 15.14 12.88 -10.30
C GLU A 28 15.10 11.38 -10.64
N HIS A 29 14.05 10.73 -10.13
CA HIS A 29 13.24 9.82 -10.93
C HIS A 29 11.78 9.83 -10.41
N ASP A 30 10.93 10.50 -11.17
CA ASP A 30 9.47 10.39 -11.32
C ASP A 30 8.57 10.24 -10.09
N ALA A 31 8.13 11.41 -9.60
CA ALA A 31 6.89 11.56 -8.86
C ALA A 31 5.63 11.50 -9.78
N GLU A 32 5.60 10.59 -10.78
CA GLU A 32 4.42 10.38 -11.66
C GLU A 32 3.76 9.01 -11.49
N SER A 33 4.20 8.17 -10.54
CA SER A 33 3.67 6.81 -10.37
C SER A 33 2.94 6.55 -9.05
N ALA A 34 2.69 7.59 -8.24
CA ALA A 34 1.79 7.49 -7.09
C ALA A 34 0.32 7.73 -7.46
N ASP A 35 0.06 8.27 -8.66
CA ASP A 35 -1.29 8.65 -9.09
C ASP A 35 -2.10 7.52 -9.72
N GLY A 36 -1.45 6.44 -10.14
CA GLY A 36 -2.13 5.32 -10.82
C GLY A 36 -3.00 4.47 -9.90
N TRP A 37 -2.58 4.26 -8.64
CA TRP A 37 -3.30 3.36 -7.73
C TRP A 37 -4.59 3.96 -7.16
N TRP A 38 -4.64 5.27 -6.93
CA TRP A 38 -5.86 5.93 -6.44
C TRP A 38 -6.89 6.19 -7.54
N ASN A 39 -6.47 6.24 -8.81
CA ASN A 39 -7.37 6.45 -9.95
C ASN A 39 -8.18 5.20 -10.33
N LEU A 40 -7.73 4.02 -9.91
CA LEU A 40 -8.33 2.75 -10.31
C LEU A 40 -9.80 2.62 -9.87
N ASP A 41 -10.17 3.19 -8.71
CA ASP A 41 -11.56 3.22 -8.27
C ASP A 41 -12.48 3.93 -9.26
N ARG A 42 -12.02 5.06 -9.81
CA ARG A 42 -12.79 5.85 -10.78
C ARG A 42 -12.95 5.08 -12.09
N GLU A 43 -11.91 4.38 -12.52
CA GLU A 43 -11.95 3.52 -13.70
C GLU A 43 -12.92 2.35 -13.52
N ILE A 44 -12.93 1.71 -12.34
CA ILE A 44 -13.88 0.65 -12.00
C ILE A 44 -15.32 1.18 -12.02
N LEU A 45 -15.57 2.34 -11.39
CA LEU A 45 -16.89 2.96 -11.39
C LEU A 45 -17.34 3.34 -12.82
N ALA A 46 -16.43 3.89 -13.64
CA ALA A 46 -16.70 4.22 -15.04
C ALA A 46 -16.97 2.96 -15.88
N ALA A 47 -16.23 1.88 -15.64
CA ALA A 47 -16.40 0.61 -16.31
C ALA A 47 -17.75 -0.06 -15.98
N MET A 48 -18.34 0.18 -14.80
CA MET A 48 -19.72 -0.26 -14.51
C MET A 48 -20.77 0.64 -15.18
N GLY A 49 -20.52 1.96 -15.22
CA GLY A 49 -21.50 2.93 -15.65
C GLY A 49 -22.74 2.94 -14.73
N ASN A 50 -23.92 3.26 -15.28
CA ASN A 50 -25.16 3.38 -14.50
C ASN A 50 -25.93 2.05 -14.33
N ARG A 51 -25.31 0.89 -14.57
CA ARG A 51 -25.98 -0.42 -14.52
C ARG A 51 -25.16 -1.43 -13.71
N PRO A 52 -25.82 -2.45 -13.11
CA PRO A 52 -25.11 -3.58 -12.52
C PRO A 52 -24.21 -4.26 -13.55
N ALA A 53 -23.00 -4.67 -13.14
CA ALA A 53 -22.04 -5.39 -13.98
C ALA A 53 -21.42 -6.55 -13.20
N SER A 54 -21.11 -7.64 -13.89
CA SER A 54 -20.38 -8.76 -13.29
C SER A 54 -18.88 -8.45 -13.17
N PRO A 55 -18.16 -9.06 -12.20
CA PRO A 55 -16.70 -8.91 -12.08
C PRO A 55 -15.96 -9.25 -13.38
N ALA A 56 -16.31 -10.35 -14.05
CA ALA A 56 -15.75 -10.73 -15.36
C ALA A 56 -15.91 -9.64 -16.44
N THR A 57 -17.07 -8.96 -16.47
CA THR A 57 -17.32 -7.87 -17.44
C THR A 57 -16.42 -6.67 -17.16
N ILE A 58 -16.26 -6.31 -15.88
CA ILE A 58 -15.42 -5.18 -15.46
C ILE A 58 -13.94 -5.51 -15.75
N ALA A 59 -13.50 -6.73 -15.43
CA ALA A 59 -12.17 -7.24 -15.72
C ALA A 59 -11.83 -7.16 -17.21
N SER A 60 -12.75 -7.61 -18.07
CA SER A 60 -12.59 -7.53 -19.53
C SER A 60 -12.49 -6.09 -20.05
N ARG A 61 -13.24 -5.15 -19.47
CA ARG A 61 -13.21 -3.73 -19.86
C ARG A 61 -11.92 -3.04 -19.45
N LEU A 62 -11.35 -3.43 -18.31
CA LEU A 62 -10.14 -2.82 -17.75
C LEU A 62 -8.86 -3.57 -18.11
N GLY A 63 -8.94 -4.74 -18.77
CA GLY A 63 -7.77 -5.56 -19.08
C GLY A 63 -7.10 -6.16 -17.85
N LEU A 64 -7.87 -6.37 -16.76
CA LEU A 64 -7.39 -6.91 -15.49
C LEU A 64 -7.85 -8.34 -15.28
N SER A 65 -7.21 -9.08 -14.38
CA SER A 65 -7.69 -10.39 -13.98
C SER A 65 -8.98 -10.27 -13.16
N GLU A 66 -9.86 -11.27 -13.29
CA GLU A 66 -11.11 -11.30 -12.54
C GLU A 66 -10.87 -11.40 -11.02
N SER A 67 -9.82 -12.08 -10.58
CA SER A 67 -9.43 -12.16 -9.16
C SER A 67 -8.99 -10.80 -8.59
N ALA A 68 -8.26 -10.01 -9.38
CA ALA A 68 -7.87 -8.65 -9.00
C ALA A 68 -9.11 -7.76 -8.86
N ILE A 69 -10.00 -7.78 -9.86
CA ILE A 69 -11.25 -7.03 -9.81
C ILE A 69 -12.12 -7.44 -8.63
N THR A 70 -12.25 -8.73 -8.36
CA THR A 70 -13.07 -9.23 -7.23
C THR A 70 -12.56 -8.70 -5.89
N SER A 71 -11.24 -8.65 -5.71
CA SER A 71 -10.61 -8.12 -4.51
C SER A 71 -10.85 -6.61 -4.37
N LEU A 72 -10.70 -5.86 -5.47
CA LEU A 72 -10.93 -4.40 -5.51
C LEU A 72 -12.40 -4.04 -5.27
N LEU A 73 -13.33 -4.78 -5.88
CA LEU A 73 -14.76 -4.59 -5.65
C LEU A 73 -15.12 -4.84 -4.17
N SER A 74 -14.51 -5.82 -3.52
CA SER A 74 -14.72 -6.08 -2.09
C SER A 74 -14.29 -4.91 -1.22
N MET A 75 -13.17 -4.25 -1.55
CA MET A 75 -12.71 -3.04 -0.89
C MET A 75 -13.68 -1.87 -1.12
N LEU A 76 -14.12 -1.65 -2.35
CA LEU A 76 -15.08 -0.60 -2.70
C LEU A 76 -16.45 -0.77 -2.00
N VAL A 77 -16.86 -2.02 -1.75
CA VAL A 77 -18.06 -2.31 -0.94
C VAL A 77 -17.83 -1.89 0.51
N ALA A 78 -16.68 -2.25 1.10
CA ALA A 78 -16.36 -1.89 2.48
C ALA A 78 -16.29 -0.36 2.67
N GLU A 79 -15.86 0.37 1.64
CA GLU A 79 -15.85 1.84 1.62
C GLU A 79 -17.21 2.49 1.30
N GLY A 80 -18.23 1.69 0.97
CA GLY A 80 -19.58 2.17 0.65
C GLY A 80 -19.73 2.82 -0.73
N LYS A 81 -18.74 2.65 -1.61
CA LYS A 81 -18.74 3.22 -2.98
C LYS A 81 -19.62 2.42 -3.95
N ILE A 82 -19.77 1.12 -3.70
CA ILE A 82 -20.60 0.21 -4.49
C ILE A 82 -21.40 -0.71 -3.56
N ARG A 83 -22.39 -1.42 -4.12
CA ARG A 83 -23.14 -2.47 -3.40
C ARG A 83 -23.15 -3.75 -4.20
N ILE A 84 -23.05 -4.90 -3.53
CA ILE A 84 -23.31 -6.20 -4.14
C ILE A 84 -24.82 -6.41 -4.14
N SER A 85 -25.44 -6.49 -5.33
CA SER A 85 -26.89 -6.65 -5.49
C SER A 85 -27.34 -8.09 -5.72
N ALA A 86 -26.43 -8.96 -6.14
CA ALA A 86 -26.72 -10.36 -6.44
C ALA A 86 -25.55 -11.22 -6.01
N VAL A 87 -25.86 -12.36 -5.38
CA VAL A 87 -24.92 -13.42 -5.04
C VAL A 87 -25.55 -14.70 -5.54
N GLN A 88 -24.80 -15.47 -6.33
CA GLN A 88 -25.26 -16.72 -6.93
C GLN A 88 -24.34 -17.84 -6.49
N ARG A 89 -24.86 -19.07 -6.46
CA ARG A 89 -24.03 -20.26 -6.24
C ARG A 89 -23.17 -20.47 -7.48
N ALA A 90 -21.87 -20.69 -7.28
CA ALA A 90 -21.00 -21.09 -8.37
C ALA A 90 -21.47 -22.45 -8.91
N GLU A 91 -21.63 -22.56 -10.22
CA GLU A 91 -21.78 -23.85 -10.88
C GLU A 91 -20.41 -24.53 -10.83
N ILE A 92 -20.22 -25.38 -9.81
CA ILE A 92 -19.10 -26.32 -9.82
C ILE A 92 -19.50 -27.35 -10.87
N ALA A 93 -18.80 -27.35 -12.01
CA ALA A 93 -18.91 -28.46 -12.94
C ALA A 93 -18.37 -29.68 -12.18
N ASP A 94 -19.29 -30.56 -11.74
CA ASP A 94 -18.94 -31.90 -11.29
C ASP A 94 -18.30 -32.60 -12.50
N GLU A 95 -16.97 -32.77 -12.47
CA GLU A 95 -16.22 -33.66 -13.38
C GLU A 95 -16.31 -35.11 -12.88
#